data_AF-A0A820IMN7-F1
#
_entry.id   AF-A0A820IMN7-F1
#
_cell.length_a   1.000
_cell.length_b   1.000
_cell.length_c   1.000
_cell.angle_alpha   90.00
_cell.angle_beta   90.00
_cell.angle_gamma   90.00
#
_symmetry.space_group_name_H-M   'P 1'
#
loop_
_entity.id
_entity.type
_entity.pdbx_description
1 polymer ?
#
loop_
_entity_poly.entity_id
_entity_poly.type
_entity_poly.pdbx_seq_one_letter_code
_entity_poly.pdbx_strand_id
1 'polypeptide(L)'
;MAKPMNYDKWKKIEVSDDEDDVHPNIDTPSLFRWRHQARIERREQRFEDQKEHEKKFKEIMERRKKFDEKYKKLENEKGDLSTLKSEKEALEKEEAQWKEKDADMKKQERLRPLDVDDLTHEGKSKTSINKKVTEERPTNMTEEEQAEYYKKFIEKHKANVKKYGMFRNYDDTQKFLEDHLELVCEETANYLVVWCIDLEMEEKHSLMEHVSHQ
;
A
#
# COMPACT_ATOMS: atom_id res chain seq x y z
N MET A 1 35.64 8.18 8.84
CA MET A 1 35.07 7.40 7.71
C MET A 1 33.57 7.31 7.94
N ALA A 2 32.75 7.84 7.04
CA ALA A 2 31.30 7.75 7.16
C ALA A 2 30.90 6.28 7.11
N LYS A 3 30.05 5.84 8.06
CA LYS A 3 29.49 4.49 8.04
C LYS A 3 28.69 4.35 6.73
N PRO A 4 28.96 3.35 5.89
CA PRO A 4 28.20 3.15 4.65
C PRO A 4 26.72 2.95 4.99
N MET A 5 25.81 3.42 4.12
CA MET A 5 24.37 3.15 4.28
C MET A 5 24.14 1.64 4.40
N ASN A 6 23.37 1.23 5.41
CA ASN A 6 23.08 -0.17 5.69
C ASN A 6 21.58 -0.43 5.54
N TYR A 7 21.25 -1.42 4.70
CA TYR A 7 19.89 -1.87 4.40
C TYR A 7 19.59 -3.30 4.88
N ASP A 8 20.45 -3.87 5.73
CA ASP A 8 20.37 -5.25 6.24
C ASP A 8 19.05 -5.53 6.98
N LYS A 9 18.36 -4.49 7.45
CA LYS A 9 17.03 -4.59 8.04
C LYS A 9 16.02 -5.31 7.12
N TRP A 10 16.18 -5.17 5.81
CA TRP A 10 15.29 -5.76 4.80
C TRP A 10 15.86 -7.02 4.14
N LYS A 11 16.98 -7.56 4.65
CA LYS A 11 17.63 -8.74 4.06
C LYS A 11 16.82 -10.02 4.17
N LYS A 12 15.92 -10.11 5.16
CA LYS A 12 15.12 -11.31 5.45
C LYS A 12 13.64 -10.96 5.42
N ILE A 13 13.07 -10.88 4.23
CA ILE A 13 11.63 -10.70 4.02
C ILE A 13 11.09 -12.04 3.52
N GLU A 14 9.98 -12.50 4.10
CA GLU A 14 9.26 -13.69 3.68
C GLU A 14 7.97 -13.26 2.96
N VAL A 15 7.87 -13.64 1.68
CA VAL A 15 6.69 -13.42 0.84
C VAL A 15 6.11 -14.78 0.48
N SER A 16 4.88 -15.06 0.91
CA SER A 16 4.28 -16.41 0.75
C SER A 16 3.92 -16.74 -0.70
N ASP A 17 3.66 -15.71 -1.51
CA ASP A 17 3.27 -15.72 -2.91
C ASP A 17 4.39 -15.21 -3.83
N ASP A 18 5.66 -15.45 -3.44
CA ASP A 18 6.82 -15.11 -4.27
C ASP A 18 6.83 -15.93 -5.57
N GLU A 19 6.50 -15.26 -6.69
CA GLU A 19 6.44 -15.85 -8.03
C GLU A 19 7.82 -16.20 -8.60
N ASP A 20 8.91 -15.66 -8.04
CA ASP A 20 10.27 -15.96 -8.44
C ASP A 20 10.81 -17.25 -7.77
N ASP A 21 10.24 -17.67 -6.63
CA ASP A 21 10.62 -18.91 -5.91
C ASP A 21 9.66 -20.07 -6.22
N VAL A 22 9.68 -20.49 -7.48
CA VAL A 22 8.83 -21.56 -8.05
C VAL A 22 9.67 -22.68 -8.66
N HIS A 23 9.09 -23.87 -8.75
CA HIS A 23 9.73 -25.02 -9.37
C HIS A 23 8.85 -25.56 -10.52
N PRO A 24 9.41 -25.90 -11.70
CA PRO A 24 8.63 -26.34 -12.86
C PRO A 24 7.71 -27.55 -12.62
N ASN A 25 8.00 -28.34 -11.58
CA ASN A 25 7.23 -29.54 -11.22
C ASN A 25 6.31 -29.36 -10.00
N ILE A 26 6.20 -28.15 -9.44
CA ILE A 26 5.34 -27.86 -8.30
C ILE A 26 4.24 -26.91 -8.75
N ASP A 27 3.00 -27.24 -8.39
CA ASP A 27 1.85 -26.38 -8.64
C ASP A 27 1.91 -25.12 -7.77
N THR A 28 2.11 -23.97 -8.39
CA THR A 28 2.36 -22.69 -7.70
C THR A 28 1.19 -22.22 -6.84
N PRO A 29 -0.10 -22.33 -7.26
CA PRO A 29 -1.22 -21.88 -6.44
C PRO A 29 -1.40 -22.69 -5.16
N SER A 30 -1.15 -24.01 -5.19
CA SER A 30 -1.18 -24.83 -3.98
C SER A 30 0.04 -24.59 -3.08
N LEU A 31 1.23 -24.39 -3.67
CA LEU A 31 2.45 -24.04 -2.94
C LEU A 31 2.30 -22.73 -2.15
N PHE A 32 1.75 -21.67 -2.74
CA PHE A 32 1.57 -20.38 -2.06
C PHE A 32 0.61 -20.48 -0.88
N ARG A 33 -0.50 -21.23 -1.05
CA ARG A 33 -1.44 -21.50 0.06
C ARG A 33 -0.76 -22.28 1.18
N TRP A 34 0.05 -23.28 0.84
CA TRP A 34 0.78 -24.06 1.83
C TRP A 34 1.83 -23.22 2.57
N ARG A 35 2.60 -22.39 1.87
CA ARG A 35 3.54 -21.42 2.47
C ARG A 35 2.82 -20.46 3.42
N HIS A 36 1.68 -19.91 3.00
CA HIS A 36 0.84 -19.04 3.83
C HIS A 36 0.35 -19.74 5.10
N GLN A 37 -0.14 -20.98 4.98
CA GLN A 37 -0.59 -21.78 6.11
C GLN A 37 0.55 -22.08 7.09
N ALA A 38 1.70 -22.53 6.59
CA ALA A 38 2.89 -22.80 7.40
C ALA A 38 3.41 -21.53 8.12
N ARG A 39 3.21 -20.35 7.53
CA ARG A 39 3.51 -19.06 8.17
C ARG A 39 2.54 -18.76 9.32
N ILE A 40 1.24 -18.96 9.12
CA ILE A 40 0.23 -18.77 10.17
C ILE A 40 0.49 -19.72 11.34
N GLU A 41 0.72 -21.01 11.07
CA GLU A 41 1.02 -22.01 12.11
C GLU A 41 2.27 -21.65 12.90
N ARG A 42 3.36 -21.25 12.22
CA ARG A 42 4.57 -20.75 12.89
C ARG A 42 4.29 -19.52 13.75
N ARG A 43 3.39 -18.62 13.34
CA ARG A 43 3.01 -17.44 14.14
C ARG A 43 2.20 -17.84 15.37
N GLU A 44 1.26 -18.76 15.22
CA GLU A 44 0.41 -19.25 16.30
C GLU A 44 1.24 -19.95 17.38
N GLN A 45 2.12 -20.87 16.98
CA GLN A 45 3.06 -21.55 17.90
C GLN A 45 3.90 -20.54 18.69
N ARG A 46 4.46 -19.53 18.02
CA ARG A 46 5.24 -18.47 18.70
C ARG A 46 4.40 -17.68 19.70
N PHE A 47 3.15 -17.38 19.35
CA PHE A 47 2.24 -16.67 20.24
C PHE A 47 1.93 -17.50 21.49
N GLU A 48 1.72 -18.81 21.33
CA GLU A 48 1.54 -19.73 22.46
C GLU A 48 2.80 -19.82 23.33
N ASP A 49 3.98 -19.99 22.73
CA ASP A 49 5.27 -20.03 23.43
C ASP A 49 5.54 -18.75 24.23
N GLN A 50 5.30 -17.58 23.64
CA GLN A 50 5.43 -16.29 24.30
C GLN A 50 4.46 -16.17 25.48
N LYS A 51 3.21 -16.61 25.31
CA LYS A 51 2.19 -16.58 26.37
C LYS A 51 2.54 -17.51 27.52
N GLU A 52 3.06 -18.70 27.25
CA GLU A 52 3.55 -19.60 28.29
C GLU A 52 4.77 -19.03 29.02
N HIS A 53 5.71 -18.45 28.27
CA HIS A 53 6.89 -17.81 28.83
C HIS A 53 6.49 -16.65 29.75
N GLU A 54 5.54 -15.80 29.34
CA GLU A 54 5.06 -14.68 30.15
C GLU A 54 4.38 -15.15 31.44
N LYS A 55 3.60 -16.24 31.40
CA LYS A 55 2.99 -16.84 32.60
C LYS A 55 4.05 -17.32 33.59
N LYS A 56 5.02 -18.12 33.11
CA LYS A 56 6.10 -18.66 33.96
C LYS A 56 6.98 -17.53 34.53
N PHE A 57 7.26 -16.50 33.74
CA PHE A 57 7.98 -15.31 34.19
C PHE A 57 7.24 -14.58 35.32
N LYS A 58 5.93 -14.40 35.20
CA LYS A 58 5.09 -13.81 36.27
C LYS A 58 5.12 -14.65 37.55
N GLU A 59 5.01 -15.97 37.43
CA GLU A 59 5.07 -16.87 38.59
C GLU A 59 6.41 -16.80 39.33
N ILE A 60 7.53 -16.70 38.59
CA ILE A 60 8.87 -16.57 39.18
C ILE A 60 9.02 -15.22 39.87
N MET A 61 8.54 -14.15 39.24
CA MET A 61 8.54 -12.81 39.85
C MET A 61 7.73 -12.77 41.14
N GLU A 62 6.58 -13.45 41.20
CA GLU A 62 5.80 -13.57 42.43
C GLU A 62 6.50 -14.42 43.49
N ARG A 63 7.12 -15.55 43.10
CA ARG A 63 7.92 -16.39 44.00
C ARG A 63 9.08 -15.61 44.60
N ARG A 64 9.77 -14.79 43.80
CA ARG A 64 10.84 -13.91 44.26
C ARG A 64 10.35 -12.84 45.24
N LYS A 65 9.25 -12.15 44.95
CA LYS A 65 8.67 -11.17 45.88
C LYS A 65 8.35 -11.80 47.23
N LYS A 66 7.69 -12.97 47.22
CA LYS A 66 7.38 -13.72 48.45
C LYS A 66 8.64 -14.15 49.19
N PHE A 67 9.69 -14.54 48.46
CA PHE A 67 10.99 -14.88 49.04
C PHE A 67 11.66 -13.66 49.68
N ASP A 68 11.72 -12.51 48.99
CA ASP A 68 12.30 -11.28 49.51
C ASP A 68 11.58 -10.77 50.77
N GLU A 69 10.26 -10.90 50.82
CA GLU A 69 9.46 -10.60 52.02
C GLU A 69 9.78 -11.53 53.18
N LYS A 70 9.92 -12.84 52.94
CA LYS A 70 10.34 -13.82 53.96
C LYS A 70 11.75 -13.55 54.45
N TYR A 71 12.67 -13.23 53.54
CA TYR A 71 14.07 -12.91 53.85
C TYR A 71 14.16 -11.68 54.77
N LYS A 72 13.44 -10.59 54.43
CA LYS A 72 13.38 -9.38 55.26
C LYS A 72 12.80 -9.63 56.67
N LYS A 73 11.79 -10.51 56.78
CA LYS A 73 11.21 -10.88 58.08
C LYS A 73 12.20 -11.66 58.95
N LEU A 74 12.87 -12.66 58.37
CA LEU A 74 13.86 -13.49 59.07
C LEU A 74 15.15 -12.72 59.43
N GLU A 75 15.57 -11.77 58.61
CA GLU A 75 16.71 -10.90 58.89
C GLU A 75 16.45 -10.03 60.13
N ASN A 76 15.21 -9.57 60.32
CA ASN A 76 14.79 -8.84 61.53
C ASN A 76 14.69 -9.74 62.77
N GLU A 77 14.40 -11.04 62.62
CA GLU A 77 14.21 -11.99 63.73
C GLU A 77 15.48 -12.78 64.12
N LYS A 78 16.62 -12.61 63.42
CA LYS A 78 17.90 -13.34 63.64
C LYS A 78 17.73 -14.88 63.71
N GLY A 79 16.90 -15.46 62.84
CA GLY A 79 16.69 -16.91 62.73
C GLY A 79 17.70 -17.64 61.82
N ASP A 80 17.60 -18.97 61.74
CA ASP A 80 18.52 -19.84 60.98
C ASP A 80 18.52 -19.53 59.46
N LEU A 81 19.61 -18.92 58.97
CA LEU A 81 19.76 -18.42 57.60
C LEU A 81 20.15 -19.50 56.56
N SER A 82 20.40 -20.73 56.97
CA SER A 82 20.98 -21.78 56.11
C SER A 82 20.04 -22.23 54.98
N THR A 83 18.78 -22.53 55.30
CA THR A 83 17.78 -23.04 54.35
C THR A 83 17.30 -21.97 53.37
N LEU A 84 17.15 -20.72 53.82
CA LEU A 84 16.83 -19.59 52.94
C LEU A 84 17.96 -19.27 51.96
N LYS A 85 19.23 -19.46 52.33
CA LYS A 85 20.36 -19.27 51.40
C LYS A 85 20.29 -20.29 50.26
N SER A 86 19.98 -21.56 50.54
CA SER A 86 19.79 -22.57 49.49
C SER A 86 18.57 -22.31 48.60
N GLU A 87 17.45 -21.82 49.15
CA GLU A 87 16.29 -21.40 48.36
C GLU A 87 16.59 -20.17 47.49
N LYS A 88 17.39 -19.22 48.01
CA LYS A 88 17.84 -18.05 47.24
C LYS A 88 18.70 -18.47 46.06
N GLU A 89 19.68 -19.34 46.28
CA GLU A 89 20.54 -19.85 45.21
C GLU A 89 19.76 -20.65 44.17
N ALA A 90 18.74 -21.41 44.59
CA ALA A 90 17.85 -22.12 43.67
C ALA A 90 17.01 -21.15 42.82
N LEU A 91 16.44 -20.11 43.43
CA LEU A 91 15.70 -19.06 42.73
C LEU A 91 16.59 -18.25 41.79
N GLU A 92 17.80 -17.88 42.20
CA GLU A 92 18.76 -17.16 41.34
C GLU A 92 19.20 -18.00 40.14
N LYS A 93 19.38 -19.31 40.31
CA LYS A 93 19.65 -20.24 39.20
C LYS A 93 18.45 -20.34 38.24
N GLU A 94 17.24 -20.46 38.77
CA GLU A 94 16.02 -20.50 37.96
C GLU A 94 15.89 -19.19 37.16
N GLU A 95 16.03 -18.03 37.81
CA GLU A 95 16.00 -16.73 37.13
C GLU A 95 17.08 -16.56 36.06
N ALA A 96 18.30 -17.02 36.31
CA ALA A 96 19.38 -16.96 35.33
C ALA A 96 19.01 -17.77 34.07
N GLN A 97 18.47 -18.98 34.25
CA GLN A 97 18.01 -19.82 33.15
C GLN A 97 16.86 -19.16 32.37
N TRP A 98 15.93 -18.49 33.05
CA TRP A 98 14.84 -17.78 32.39
C TRP A 98 15.29 -16.51 31.66
N LYS A 99 16.27 -15.78 32.20
CA LYS A 99 16.89 -14.65 31.50
C LYS A 99 17.62 -15.07 30.24
N GLU A 100 18.29 -16.23 30.28
CA GLU A 100 18.93 -16.80 29.09
C GLU A 100 17.89 -17.18 28.02
N LYS A 101 16.82 -17.87 28.43
CA LYS A 101 15.68 -18.19 27.54
C LYS A 101 15.04 -16.94 26.94
N ASP A 102 14.82 -15.88 27.73
CA ASP A 102 14.27 -14.61 27.25
C ASP A 102 15.20 -13.91 26.24
N ALA A 103 16.51 -13.93 26.51
CA ALA A 103 17.50 -13.40 25.58
C ALA A 103 17.53 -14.18 24.26
N ASP A 104 17.39 -15.50 24.32
CA ASP A 104 17.34 -16.35 23.13
C ASP A 104 16.04 -16.16 22.35
N MET A 105 14.89 -16.04 23.01
CA MET A 105 13.62 -15.68 22.36
C MET A 105 13.72 -14.34 21.62
N LYS A 106 14.32 -13.31 22.25
CA LYS A 106 14.56 -12.01 21.60
C LYS A 106 15.51 -12.09 20.42
N LYS A 107 16.55 -12.95 20.48
CA LYS A 107 17.44 -13.18 19.34
C LYS A 107 16.68 -13.85 18.19
N GLN A 108 15.86 -14.86 18.49
CA GLN A 108 15.03 -15.53 17.49
C GLN A 108 14.05 -14.55 16.85
N GLU A 109 13.41 -13.69 17.64
CA GLU A 109 12.53 -12.63 17.13
C GLU A 109 13.25 -11.64 16.22
N ARG A 110 14.51 -11.28 16.53
CA ARG A 110 15.29 -10.36 15.69
C ARG A 110 15.78 -11.02 14.39
N LEU A 111 16.07 -12.32 14.43
CA LEU A 111 16.59 -13.07 13.28
C LEU A 111 15.50 -13.58 12.35
N ARG A 112 14.24 -13.53 12.80
CA ARG A 112 13.08 -14.04 12.06
C ARG A 112 12.90 -13.30 10.72
N PRO A 113 12.38 -13.99 9.70
CA PRO A 113 11.92 -13.33 8.50
C PRO A 113 10.78 -12.36 8.81
N LEU A 114 10.84 -11.17 8.23
CA LEU A 114 9.77 -10.17 8.28
C LEU A 114 8.72 -10.51 7.23
N ASP A 115 7.45 -10.50 7.62
CA ASP A 115 6.32 -10.66 6.70
C ASP A 115 5.50 -9.36 6.59
N VAL A 116 4.46 -9.37 5.75
CA VAL A 116 3.58 -8.22 5.50
C VAL A 116 2.98 -7.66 6.80
N ASP A 117 2.60 -8.54 7.72
CA ASP A 117 1.96 -8.16 8.98
C ASP A 117 2.96 -7.61 10.01
N ASP A 118 4.24 -7.99 9.91
CA ASP A 118 5.34 -7.46 10.73
C ASP A 118 5.89 -6.13 10.18
N LEU A 119 5.81 -5.91 8.86
CA LEU A 119 6.40 -4.75 8.18
C LEU A 119 5.55 -3.48 8.33
N THR A 120 4.23 -3.61 8.19
CA THR A 120 3.32 -2.46 8.12
C THR A 120 1.98 -2.75 8.79
N HIS A 121 1.30 -1.70 9.20
CA HIS A 121 -0.09 -1.73 9.65
C HIS A 121 -0.92 -0.78 8.80
N GLU A 122 -2.23 -0.98 8.77
CA GLU A 122 -3.14 -0.10 8.05
C GLU A 122 -3.14 1.30 8.69
N GLY A 123 -2.47 2.26 8.03
CA GLY A 123 -2.36 3.64 8.54
C GLY A 123 -3.59 4.49 8.23
N LYS A 124 -4.16 4.36 7.02
CA LYS A 124 -5.36 5.07 6.60
C LYS A 124 -6.02 4.31 5.45
N SER A 125 -7.33 4.11 5.55
CA SER A 125 -8.14 3.52 4.49
C SER A 125 -9.32 4.43 4.16
N LYS A 126 -9.38 4.86 2.89
CA LYS A 126 -10.46 5.70 2.37
C LYS A 126 -10.84 5.17 1.00
N THR A 127 -12.08 4.71 0.88
CA THR A 127 -12.66 4.34 -0.41
C THR A 127 -13.55 5.48 -0.90
N SER A 128 -13.44 5.81 -2.18
CA SER A 128 -14.31 6.78 -2.85
C SER A 128 -14.77 6.17 -4.14
N ILE A 129 -16.06 5.81 -4.19
CA ILE A 129 -16.68 5.29 -5.41
C ILE A 129 -17.22 6.50 -6.17
N ASN A 130 -16.74 6.70 -7.39
CA ASN A 130 -17.24 7.76 -8.27
C ASN A 130 -18.65 7.38 -8.75
N LYS A 131 -19.68 7.72 -7.96
CA LYS A 131 -21.07 7.61 -8.39
C LYS A 131 -21.28 8.65 -9.48
N LYS A 132 -21.81 8.23 -10.63
CA LYS A 132 -22.19 9.16 -11.69
C LYS A 132 -23.09 10.24 -11.08
N VAL A 133 -22.64 11.49 -11.15
CA VAL A 133 -23.52 12.61 -10.87
C VAL A 133 -24.63 12.51 -11.91
N THR A 134 -25.88 12.56 -11.47
CA THR A 134 -27.02 12.73 -12.37
C THR A 134 -26.99 14.16 -12.89
N GLU A 135 -25.92 14.53 -13.61
CA GLU A 135 -25.94 15.74 -14.40
C GLU A 135 -26.92 15.46 -15.54
N GLU A 136 -27.98 16.24 -15.56
CA GLU A 136 -28.87 16.29 -16.70
C GLU A 136 -27.99 16.47 -17.93
N ARG A 137 -28.10 15.55 -18.88
CA ARG A 137 -27.32 15.62 -20.12
C ARG A 137 -27.54 17.02 -20.71
N PRO A 138 -26.53 17.60 -21.40
CA PRO A 138 -26.67 18.91 -22.05
C PRO A 138 -27.83 18.99 -23.07
N THR A 139 -28.48 17.87 -23.36
CA THR A 139 -29.74 17.76 -24.09
C THR A 139 -30.94 18.49 -23.46
N ASN A 140 -30.86 18.92 -22.20
CA ASN A 140 -31.93 19.67 -21.52
C ASN A 140 -31.68 21.20 -21.45
N MET A 141 -30.61 21.71 -22.06
CA MET A 141 -30.27 23.14 -22.03
C MET A 141 -31.11 23.93 -23.03
N THR A 142 -31.45 25.18 -22.70
CA THR A 142 -32.18 26.10 -23.57
C THR A 142 -31.30 26.53 -24.76
N GLU A 143 -31.88 26.86 -25.91
CA GLU A 143 -31.11 27.28 -27.12
C GLU A 143 -30.15 28.45 -26.85
N GLU A 144 -30.54 29.38 -25.97
CA GLU A 144 -29.71 30.51 -25.56
C GLU A 144 -28.46 30.07 -24.77
N GLU A 145 -28.61 29.07 -23.89
CA GLU A 145 -27.52 28.55 -23.07
C GLU A 145 -26.54 27.72 -23.90
N GLN A 146 -27.04 26.98 -24.89
CA GLN A 146 -26.23 26.27 -25.87
C GLN A 146 -25.39 27.24 -26.71
N ALA A 147 -25.96 28.38 -27.12
CA ALA A 147 -25.23 29.39 -27.88
C ALA A 147 -24.11 30.06 -27.04
N GLU A 148 -24.35 30.33 -25.76
CA GLU A 148 -23.31 30.84 -24.86
C GLU A 148 -22.21 29.82 -24.59
N TYR A 149 -22.58 28.54 -24.38
CA TYR A 149 -21.64 27.44 -24.21
C TYR A 149 -20.75 27.29 -25.44
N TYR A 150 -21.34 27.29 -26.64
CA TYR A 150 -20.63 27.23 -27.91
C TYR A 150 -19.61 28.36 -28.07
N LYS A 151 -20.00 29.60 -27.75
CA LYS A 151 -19.07 30.75 -27.78
C LYS A 151 -17.87 30.55 -26.85
N LYS A 152 -18.12 30.17 -25.59
CA LYS A 152 -17.07 29.92 -24.59
C LYS A 152 -16.15 28.76 -25.01
N PHE A 153 -16.74 27.69 -25.57
CA PHE A 153 -16.01 26.54 -26.06
C PHE A 153 -15.07 26.92 -27.21
N ILE A 154 -15.56 27.64 -28.21
CA ILE A 154 -14.73 28.09 -29.33
C ILE A 154 -13.63 29.02 -28.85
N GLU A 155 -13.93 30.01 -28.00
CA GLU A 155 -12.90 30.93 -27.51
C GLU A 155 -11.75 30.19 -26.82
N LYS A 156 -12.06 29.14 -26.05
CA LYS A 156 -11.06 28.33 -25.33
C LYS A 156 -10.33 27.34 -26.24
N HIS A 157 -11.02 26.72 -27.20
CA HIS A 157 -10.50 25.57 -27.96
C HIS A 157 -10.17 25.85 -29.43
N LYS A 158 -10.43 27.05 -29.97
CA LYS A 158 -10.24 27.42 -31.39
C LYS A 158 -8.86 27.05 -31.93
N ALA A 159 -7.79 27.27 -31.18
CA ALA A 159 -6.44 26.94 -31.63
C ALA A 159 -6.25 25.42 -31.80
N ASN A 160 -6.84 24.63 -30.91
CA ASN A 160 -6.73 23.17 -30.95
C ASN A 160 -7.67 22.57 -32.00
N VAL A 161 -8.86 23.14 -32.19
CA VAL A 161 -9.77 22.73 -33.30
C VAL A 161 -9.13 23.01 -34.65
N LYS A 162 -8.45 24.15 -34.82
CA LYS A 162 -7.72 24.44 -36.07
C LYS A 162 -6.55 23.49 -36.29
N LYS A 163 -5.80 23.14 -35.24
CA LYS A 163 -4.74 22.12 -35.32
C LYS A 163 -5.33 20.76 -35.70
N TYR A 164 -6.47 20.40 -35.11
CA TYR A 164 -7.21 19.18 -35.44
C TYR A 164 -7.52 19.11 -36.94
N GLY A 165 -8.15 20.16 -37.49
CA GLY A 165 -8.46 20.23 -38.92
C GLY A 165 -7.25 20.30 -39.86
N MET A 166 -6.02 20.45 -39.33
CA MET A 166 -4.78 20.40 -40.13
C MET A 166 -4.11 19.03 -40.15
N PHE A 167 -4.57 18.06 -39.35
CA PHE A 167 -4.03 16.70 -39.42
C PHE A 167 -4.50 15.97 -40.67
N ARG A 168 -3.68 15.02 -41.15
CA ARG A 168 -4.01 14.16 -42.30
C ARG A 168 -3.91 12.69 -41.94
N ASN A 169 -2.92 12.34 -41.13
CA ASN A 169 -2.65 10.97 -40.71
C ASN A 169 -3.59 10.60 -39.56
N TYR A 170 -4.26 9.47 -39.68
CA TYR A 170 -5.16 8.96 -38.65
C TYR A 170 -4.47 8.74 -37.30
N ASP A 171 -3.22 8.28 -37.30
CA ASP A 171 -2.44 8.06 -36.06
C ASP A 171 -2.16 9.36 -35.31
N ASP A 172 -1.91 10.45 -36.04
CA ASP A 172 -1.64 11.77 -35.44
C ASP A 172 -2.94 12.40 -34.94
N THR A 173 -4.03 12.26 -35.71
CA THR A 173 -5.37 12.70 -35.32
C THR A 173 -5.85 11.97 -34.05
N GLN A 174 -5.65 10.65 -33.97
CA GLN A 174 -6.05 9.85 -32.82
C GLN A 174 -5.30 10.27 -31.55
N LYS A 175 -3.97 10.37 -31.60
CA LYS A 175 -3.18 10.82 -30.44
C LYS A 175 -3.58 12.23 -30.00
N PHE A 176 -3.83 13.12 -30.95
CA PHE A 176 -4.25 14.48 -30.65
C PHE A 176 -5.61 14.53 -29.95
N LEU A 177 -6.57 13.68 -30.37
CA LEU A 177 -7.86 13.56 -29.70
C LEU A 177 -7.78 12.85 -28.34
N GLU A 178 -6.86 11.90 -28.17
CA GLU A 178 -6.59 11.28 -26.86
C GLU A 178 -6.05 12.30 -25.85
N ASP A 179 -5.16 13.20 -26.29
CA ASP A 179 -4.65 14.31 -25.47
C ASP A 179 -5.70 15.42 -25.24
N HIS A 180 -6.66 15.54 -26.16
CA HIS A 180 -7.68 16.59 -26.16
C HIS A 180 -9.10 16.03 -26.31
N LEU A 181 -9.49 15.16 -25.37
CA LEU A 181 -10.84 14.55 -25.31
C LEU A 181 -11.98 15.58 -25.29
N GLU A 182 -11.72 16.79 -24.78
CA GLU A 182 -12.68 17.90 -24.77
C GLU A 182 -13.11 18.34 -26.19
N LEU A 183 -12.32 18.02 -27.23
CA LEU A 183 -12.64 18.36 -28.62
C LEU A 183 -13.60 17.36 -29.27
N VAL A 184 -13.82 16.18 -28.68
CA VAL A 184 -14.70 15.14 -29.22
C VAL A 184 -16.15 15.47 -28.85
N CYS A 185 -16.68 16.50 -29.51
CA CYS A 185 -18.03 17.02 -29.30
C CYS A 185 -18.62 17.59 -30.60
N GLU A 186 -19.94 17.77 -30.64
CA GLU A 186 -20.65 18.29 -31.82
C GLU A 186 -20.27 19.74 -32.13
N GLU A 187 -19.92 20.52 -31.10
CA GLU A 187 -19.48 21.91 -31.21
C GLU A 187 -18.20 22.05 -32.03
N THR A 188 -17.25 21.12 -31.87
CA THR A 188 -16.03 21.08 -32.69
C THR A 188 -16.38 20.83 -34.16
N ALA A 189 -17.27 19.87 -34.45
CA ALA A 189 -17.71 19.59 -35.80
C ALA A 189 -18.42 20.79 -36.44
N ASN A 190 -19.31 21.46 -35.69
CA ASN A 190 -19.99 22.67 -36.14
C ASN A 190 -19.01 23.80 -36.48
N TYR A 191 -17.96 23.99 -35.67
CA TYR A 191 -16.93 24.97 -35.95
C TYR A 191 -16.11 24.63 -37.20
N LEU A 192 -15.78 23.35 -37.41
CA LEU A 192 -15.07 22.89 -38.62
C LEU A 192 -15.89 23.16 -39.88
N VAL A 193 -17.21 22.91 -39.85
CA VAL A 193 -18.12 23.21 -40.99
C VAL A 193 -18.15 24.70 -41.29
N VAL A 194 -18.28 25.57 -40.27
CA VAL A 194 -18.23 27.02 -40.47
C VAL A 194 -16.87 27.45 -41.02
N TRP A 195 -15.79 26.84 -40.54
CA TRP A 195 -14.45 27.13 -41.03
C TRP A 195 -14.27 26.72 -42.50
N CYS A 196 -14.87 25.60 -42.94
CA CYS A 196 -14.91 25.23 -44.35
C CYS A 196 -15.62 26.29 -45.21
N ILE A 197 -16.74 26.86 -44.74
CA ILE A 197 -17.45 27.94 -45.45
C ILE A 197 -16.57 29.19 -45.54
N ASP A 198 -15.91 29.58 -44.44
CA ASP A 198 -14.99 30.72 -44.44
C ASP A 198 -13.83 30.52 -45.42
N LEU A 199 -13.26 29.31 -45.48
CA LEU A 199 -12.18 28.97 -46.41
C LEU A 199 -12.62 29.00 -47.88
N GLU A 200 -13.86 28.61 -48.16
CA GLU A 200 -14.45 28.69 -49.49
C GLU A 200 -14.66 30.14 -49.92
N MET A 201 -15.13 31.01 -49.01
CA MET A 201 -15.22 32.44 -49.24
C MET A 201 -13.85 33.11 -49.45
N GLU A 202 -12.79 32.57 -48.83
CA GLU A 202 -11.40 33.02 -49.01
C GLU A 202 -10.71 32.40 -50.25
N GLU A 203 -11.43 31.63 -51.08
CA GLU A 203 -10.91 30.93 -52.28
C GLU A 203 -9.80 29.88 -51.97
N LYS A 204 -9.74 29.37 -50.73
CA LYS A 204 -8.75 28.36 -50.27
C LYS A 204 -9.29 26.94 -50.37
N HIS A 205 -9.68 26.52 -51.57
CA HIS A 205 -10.34 25.23 -51.82
C HIS A 205 -9.54 24.00 -51.34
N SER A 206 -8.22 24.00 -51.50
CA SER A 206 -7.37 22.87 -51.08
C SER A 206 -7.33 22.68 -49.55
N LEU A 207 -7.36 23.77 -48.78
CA LEU A 207 -7.40 23.71 -47.33
C LEU A 207 -8.80 23.33 -46.84
N MET A 208 -9.85 23.79 -47.53
CA MET A 208 -11.22 23.38 -47.22
C MET A 208 -11.41 21.86 -47.38
N GLU A 209 -10.98 21.25 -48.49
CA GLU A 209 -11.07 19.80 -48.69
C GLU A 209 -10.36 19.03 -47.56
N HIS A 210 -9.19 19.51 -47.15
CA HIS A 210 -8.41 18.91 -46.08
C HIS A 210 -9.09 19.01 -44.71
N VAL A 211 -9.66 20.17 -44.39
CA VAL A 211 -10.41 20.39 -43.13
C VAL A 211 -11.72 19.61 -43.13
N SER A 212 -12.38 19.46 -44.27
CA SER A 212 -13.64 18.71 -44.41
C SER A 212 -13.48 17.19 -44.22
N HIS A 213 -12.25 16.68 -44.38
CA HIS A 213 -11.93 15.27 -44.16
C HIS A 213 -11.79 14.92 -42.67
N GLN A 214 -11.43 15.89 -41.82
CA GLN A 214 -11.24 15.70 -40.38
C GLN A 214 -12.57 15.79 -39.63
#